data_AF-A0A8D8I698-F1
#
_entry.id   AF-A0A8D8I698-F1
#
_cell.length_a   1.000
_cell.length_b   1.000
_cell.length_c   1.000
_cell.angle_alpha   90.00
_cell.angle_beta   90.00
_cell.angle_gamma   90.00
#
_symmetry.space_group_name_H-M   'P 1'
#
loop_
_entity.id
_entity.type
_entity.pdbx_description
1 polymer ?
#
loop_
_entity_poly.entity_id
_entity_poly.type
_entity_poly.pdbx_seq_one_letter_code
_entity_poly.pdbx_strand_id
1 'polypeptide(L)'
;EMTEHLEKFAITDSFLLLAFENGPLGCLRLVGGTGLKGDVHTSGLTADVLIHKYISLNQVEKAINILLSLNWDTYGAMCLLSLHRIANHVFKQPLGTERELQLQKALGSFLVPVKPLCYETETEFGDQVNDITLRFFHYLLRNKSYNKAFSLAIDINDADLFLKLHDKAKSDGDQELAKEALKKVDDINRICTDRSDSE
;
A
#
# COMPACT_ATOMS: atom_id res chain seq x y z
N GLU A 1 0.88 42.32 -8.22
CA GLU A 1 1.44 42.44 -6.86
C GLU A 1 2.04 41.09 -6.50
N MET A 2 3.35 41.03 -6.28
CA MET A 2 3.99 39.81 -5.78
C MET A 2 3.65 39.73 -4.30
N THR A 3 2.65 38.91 -3.96
CA THR A 3 2.32 38.58 -2.58
C THR A 3 3.59 38.08 -1.92
N GLU A 4 4.12 38.84 -0.96
CA GLU A 4 5.28 38.44 -0.17
C GLU A 4 4.90 37.16 0.59
N HIS A 5 5.27 36.00 0.06
CA HIS A 5 5.24 34.73 0.80
C HIS A 5 6.36 34.77 1.84
N LEU A 6 6.10 35.47 2.95
CA LEU A 6 6.97 35.58 4.14
C LEU A 6 6.89 34.31 5.01
N GLU A 7 6.99 33.13 4.39
CA GLU A 7 7.19 31.91 5.19
C GLU A 7 8.63 31.91 5.71
N LYS A 8 8.77 31.81 7.05
CA LYS A 8 10.08 31.76 7.70
C LYS A 8 10.92 30.65 7.08
N PHE A 9 12.21 30.91 6.89
CA PHE A 9 13.15 29.90 6.41
C PHE A 9 13.18 28.72 7.37
N ALA A 10 13.01 27.54 6.81
CA ALA A 10 13.14 26.29 7.53
C ALA A 10 14.45 25.59 7.13
N ILE A 11 15.04 24.87 8.07
CA ILE A 11 16.26 24.07 7.84
C ILE A 11 16.04 23.03 6.72
N THR A 12 14.80 22.60 6.55
CA THR A 12 14.34 21.59 5.60
C THR A 12 13.99 22.13 4.21
N ASP A 13 14.15 23.43 3.97
CA ASP A 13 13.85 24.00 2.67
C ASP A 13 14.94 23.62 1.66
N SER A 14 14.50 23.20 0.47
CA SER A 14 15.41 22.88 -0.63
C SER A 14 15.55 24.08 -1.55
N PHE A 15 16.77 24.40 -1.96
CA PHE A 15 17.04 25.51 -2.88
C PHE A 15 17.57 24.97 -4.19
N LEU A 16 16.91 25.35 -5.29
CA LEU A 16 17.38 25.06 -6.63
C LEU A 16 17.99 26.32 -7.23
N LEU A 17 19.29 26.28 -7.53
CA LEU A 17 19.96 27.32 -8.28
C LEU A 17 19.56 27.21 -9.75
N LEU A 18 19.05 28.29 -10.32
CA LEU A 18 18.71 28.41 -11.72
C LEU A 18 19.77 29.31 -12.38
N ALA A 19 20.67 28.70 -13.14
CA ALA A 19 21.68 29.41 -13.92
C ALA A 19 21.26 29.43 -15.39
N PHE A 20 20.91 30.61 -15.90
CA PHE A 20 20.51 30.81 -17.29
C PHE A 20 21.73 31.26 -18.11
N GLU A 21 21.95 30.66 -19.28
CA GLU A 21 23.04 31.07 -20.17
C GLU A 21 22.81 32.51 -20.64
N ASN A 22 23.77 33.39 -20.37
CA ASN A 22 23.67 34.85 -20.57
C ASN A 22 22.48 35.52 -19.83
N GLY A 23 21.92 34.88 -18.81
CA GLY A 23 20.78 35.36 -18.04
C GLY A 23 21.10 35.61 -16.56
N PRO A 24 20.13 36.15 -15.80
CA PRO A 24 20.30 36.36 -14.37
C PRO A 24 20.37 35.02 -13.63
N LEU A 25 21.05 35.01 -12.47
CA LEU A 25 20.95 33.89 -11.54
C LEU A 25 19.63 33.98 -10.78
N GLY A 26 18.88 32.89 -10.76
CA GLY A 26 17.67 32.72 -9.96
C GLY A 26 17.87 31.69 -8.85
N CYS A 27 17.14 31.82 -7.75
CA CYS A 27 17.07 30.79 -6.73
C CYS A 27 15.58 30.45 -6.50
N LEU A 28 15.22 29.19 -6.71
CA LEU A 28 13.90 28.67 -6.39
C LEU A 28 13.97 28.01 -5.02
N ARG A 29 13.25 28.57 -4.04
CA ARG A 29 13.01 27.92 -2.75
C ARG A 29 11.83 26.97 -2.87
N LEU A 30 12.06 25.69 -2.61
CA LEU A 30 11.03 24.69 -2.40
C LEU A 30 10.74 24.62 -0.90
N VAL A 31 9.57 25.13 -0.51
CA VAL A 31 9.13 25.07 0.90
C VAL A 31 8.77 23.63 1.22
N GLY A 32 9.64 23.00 2.02
CA GLY A 32 9.70 21.54 2.10
C GLY A 32 9.21 20.95 3.42
N GLY A 33 9.56 21.50 4.59
CA GLY A 33 9.63 20.62 5.78
C GLY A 33 9.42 21.23 7.15
N THR A 34 8.63 22.30 7.25
CA THR A 34 8.08 22.68 8.55
C THR A 34 6.59 22.89 8.43
N GLY A 35 5.81 21.82 8.63
CA GLY A 35 4.36 21.90 8.79
C GLY A 35 3.52 21.48 7.59
N LEU A 36 4.11 20.88 6.55
CA LEU A 36 3.29 20.15 5.59
C LEU A 36 2.65 18.95 6.30
N LYS A 37 1.31 18.92 6.29
CA LYS A 37 0.54 17.83 6.90
C LYS A 37 1.07 16.50 6.35
N GLY A 38 1.57 15.65 7.23
CA GLY A 38 2.11 14.35 6.86
C GLY A 38 3.64 14.24 6.76
N ASP A 39 4.42 15.29 7.00
CA ASP A 39 5.87 15.20 7.18
C ASP A 39 6.20 14.58 8.55
N VAL A 40 6.30 13.24 8.62
CA VAL A 40 6.57 12.52 9.88
C VAL A 40 8.02 12.69 10.32
N HIS A 41 8.92 12.85 9.35
CA HIS A 41 10.37 12.89 9.60
C HIS A 41 10.89 14.32 9.76
N THR A 42 10.04 15.34 9.63
CA THR A 42 10.42 16.77 9.64
C THR A 42 11.62 17.01 8.71
N SER A 43 11.60 16.34 7.56
CA SER A 43 12.79 16.15 6.71
C SER A 43 12.68 16.89 5.39
N GLY A 44 11.59 17.62 5.13
CA GLY A 44 11.44 18.36 3.88
C GLY A 44 10.51 17.69 2.89
N LEU A 45 10.80 17.95 1.61
CA LEU A 45 10.09 17.39 0.47
C LEU A 45 10.45 15.90 0.28
N THR A 46 9.90 15.04 1.13
CA THR A 46 10.09 13.58 1.07
C THR A 46 8.97 12.90 0.30
N ALA A 47 9.18 11.63 -0.06
CA ALA A 47 8.21 10.86 -0.84
C ALA A 47 6.87 10.69 -0.10
N ASP A 48 6.87 10.49 1.22
CA ASP A 48 5.65 10.37 2.03
C ASP A 48 4.84 11.68 2.11
N VAL A 49 5.50 12.84 2.03
CA VAL A 49 4.87 14.16 1.93
C VAL A 49 4.22 14.33 0.56
N LEU A 50 4.91 13.96 -0.52
CA LEU A 50 4.35 13.97 -1.88
C LEU A 50 3.15 13.03 -1.99
N ILE A 51 3.25 11.82 -1.46
CA ILE A 51 2.16 10.84 -1.39
C ILE A 51 0.97 11.42 -0.64
N HIS A 52 1.19 12.04 0.53
CA HIS A 52 0.12 12.70 1.28
C HIS A 52 -0.56 13.79 0.44
N LYS A 53 0.23 14.61 -0.26
CA LYS A 53 -0.30 15.68 -1.12
C LYS A 53 -1.14 15.11 -2.26
N TYR A 54 -0.66 14.09 -2.97
CA TYR A 54 -1.42 13.45 -4.04
C TYR A 54 -2.72 12.82 -3.53
N ILE A 55 -2.68 12.16 -2.37
CA ILE A 55 -3.89 11.63 -1.71
C ILE A 55 -4.88 12.76 -1.37
N SER A 56 -4.40 13.90 -0.85
CA SER A 56 -5.27 15.04 -0.52
C SER A 56 -5.98 15.65 -1.75
N LEU A 57 -5.40 15.48 -2.93
CA LEU A 57 -5.95 15.90 -4.22
C LEU A 57 -6.72 14.76 -4.92
N ASN A 58 -6.97 13.65 -4.24
CA ASN A 58 -7.61 12.43 -4.77
C ASN A 58 -6.88 11.83 -5.99
N GLN A 59 -5.57 12.06 -6.11
CA GLN A 59 -4.72 11.52 -7.18
C GLN A 59 -4.01 10.24 -6.71
N VAL A 60 -4.79 9.23 -6.35
CA VAL A 60 -4.30 7.99 -5.71
C VAL A 60 -3.29 7.25 -6.59
N GLU A 61 -3.52 7.13 -7.90
CA GLU A 61 -2.57 6.47 -8.82
C GLU A 61 -1.17 7.09 -8.78
N LYS A 62 -1.07 8.42 -8.70
CA LYS A 62 0.23 9.10 -8.61
C LYS A 62 0.93 8.82 -7.29
N ALA A 63 0.17 8.76 -6.19
CA ALA A 63 0.70 8.37 -4.89
C ALA A 63 1.24 6.93 -4.91
N ILE A 64 0.51 6.01 -5.55
CA ILE A 64 0.94 4.62 -5.73
C ILE A 64 2.22 4.54 -6.58
N ASN A 65 2.30 5.28 -7.67
CA ASN A 65 3.50 5.29 -8.52
C ASN A 65 4.76 5.74 -7.76
N ILE A 66 4.62 6.70 -6.84
CA ILE A 66 5.73 7.10 -5.96
C ILE A 66 6.10 5.94 -5.04
N LEU A 67 5.14 5.31 -4.37
CA LEU A 67 5.41 4.15 -3.51
C LEU A 67 6.12 3.03 -4.27
N LEU A 68 5.68 2.71 -5.50
CA LEU A 68 6.30 1.70 -6.36
C LEU A 68 7.73 2.05 -6.79
N SER A 69 8.13 3.32 -6.73
CA SER A 69 9.49 3.77 -7.03
C SER A 69 10.42 3.76 -5.81
N LEU A 70 9.88 3.58 -4.60
CA LEU A 70 10.67 3.53 -3.38
C LEU A 70 11.31 2.15 -3.19
N ASN A 71 12.51 2.16 -2.60
CA ASN A 71 13.18 0.94 -2.18
C ASN A 71 12.84 0.61 -0.73
N TRP A 72 12.11 -0.48 -0.51
CA TRP A 72 11.78 -0.99 0.82
C TRP A 72 13.01 -1.34 1.65
N ASP A 73 14.09 -1.86 1.05
CA ASP A 73 15.32 -2.20 1.77
C ASP A 73 16.04 -0.98 2.36
N THR A 74 15.82 0.21 1.78
CA THR A 74 16.48 1.46 2.22
C THR A 74 15.53 2.35 3.01
N TYR A 75 14.25 2.36 2.66
CA TYR A 75 13.25 3.30 3.18
C TYR A 75 12.01 2.59 3.72
N GLY A 76 12.15 1.37 4.27
CA GLY A 76 11.05 0.50 4.68
C GLY A 76 9.98 1.17 5.55
N ALA A 77 10.40 1.91 6.60
CA ALA A 77 9.47 2.66 7.45
C ALA A 77 8.65 3.71 6.66
N MET A 78 9.28 4.42 5.71
CA MET A 78 8.59 5.41 4.87
C MET A 78 7.65 4.73 3.87
N CYS A 79 8.06 3.61 3.27
CA CYS A 79 7.23 2.81 2.38
C CYS A 79 5.98 2.31 3.09
N LEU A 80 6.13 1.76 4.30
CA LEU A 80 5.01 1.27 5.09
C LEU A 80 4.05 2.39 5.49
N LEU A 81 4.56 3.50 6.02
CA LEU A 81 3.72 4.65 6.38
C LEU A 81 2.94 5.17 5.16
N SER A 82 3.58 5.19 4.00
CA SER A 82 2.97 5.58 2.74
C SER A 82 1.89 4.59 2.29
N LEU A 83 2.16 3.28 2.37
CA LEU A 83 1.21 2.22 2.09
C LEU A 83 -0.02 2.31 2.99
N HIS A 84 0.17 2.49 4.30
CA HIS A 84 -0.93 2.69 5.24
C HIS A 84 -1.77 3.92 4.90
N ARG A 85 -1.15 5.04 4.50
CA ARG A 85 -1.89 6.26 4.11
C ARG A 85 -2.73 6.02 2.87
N ILE A 86 -2.15 5.40 1.84
CA ILE A 86 -2.86 5.06 0.60
C ILE A 86 -4.03 4.13 0.93
N ALA A 87 -3.76 3.02 1.61
CA ALA A 87 -4.76 2.02 1.93
C ALA A 87 -5.91 2.60 2.77
N ASN A 88 -5.59 3.34 3.85
CA ASN A 88 -6.61 3.97 4.68
C ASN A 88 -7.45 5.00 3.95
N HIS A 89 -6.86 5.73 2.99
CA HIS A 89 -7.61 6.65 2.15
C HIS A 89 -8.57 5.88 1.24
N VAL A 90 -8.10 4.85 0.54
CA VAL A 90 -8.91 4.05 -0.38
C VAL A 90 -10.01 3.29 0.34
N PHE A 91 -9.75 2.70 1.51
CA PHE A 91 -10.77 1.99 2.30
C PHE A 91 -11.93 2.88 2.78
N LYS A 92 -11.74 4.20 2.86
CA LYS A 92 -12.81 5.16 3.23
C LYS A 92 -13.69 5.54 2.06
N GLN A 93 -13.30 5.21 0.83
CA GLN A 93 -14.05 5.52 -0.37
C GLN A 93 -15.14 4.46 -0.65
N PRO A 94 -16.15 4.78 -1.47
CA PRO A 94 -17.14 3.80 -1.90
C PRO A 94 -16.48 2.60 -2.60
N LEU A 95 -17.09 1.43 -2.43
CA LEU A 95 -16.62 0.17 -3.02
C LEU A 95 -16.60 0.28 -4.55
N GLY A 96 -15.58 -0.29 -5.18
CA GLY A 96 -15.43 -0.25 -6.63
C GLY A 96 -14.18 -0.96 -7.14
N THR A 97 -14.24 -1.41 -8.39
CA THR A 97 -13.16 -2.16 -9.06
C THR A 97 -11.88 -1.35 -9.23
N GLU A 98 -11.99 -0.04 -9.46
CA GLU A 98 -10.84 0.88 -9.51
C GLU A 98 -10.09 0.90 -8.17
N ARG A 99 -10.82 0.93 -7.06
CA ARG A 99 -10.27 0.95 -5.71
C ARG A 99 -9.58 -0.36 -5.35
N GLU A 100 -10.14 -1.48 -5.81
CA GLU A 100 -9.48 -2.79 -5.69
C GLU A 100 -8.14 -2.81 -6.42
N LEU A 101 -8.10 -2.32 -7.66
CA LEU A 101 -6.88 -2.27 -8.45
C LEU A 101 -5.83 -1.37 -7.79
N GLN A 102 -6.24 -0.24 -7.22
CA GLN A 102 -5.36 0.66 -6.48
C GLN A 102 -4.74 -0.01 -5.25
N LEU A 103 -5.55 -0.69 -4.44
CA LEU A 103 -5.06 -1.45 -3.28
C LEU A 103 -4.13 -2.58 -3.69
N GLN A 104 -4.49 -3.34 -4.72
CA GLN A 104 -3.67 -4.43 -5.25
C GLN A 104 -2.31 -3.92 -5.75
N LYS A 105 -2.27 -2.83 -6.51
CA LYS A 105 -1.01 -2.20 -6.96
C LYS A 105 -0.17 -1.71 -5.79
N ALA A 106 -0.79 -1.08 -4.79
CA ALA A 106 -0.08 -0.55 -3.62
C ALA A 106 0.52 -1.69 -2.78
N LEU A 107 -0.25 -2.74 -2.49
CA LEU A 107 0.22 -3.94 -1.78
C LEU A 107 1.29 -4.70 -2.57
N GLY A 108 1.17 -4.72 -3.90
CA GLY A 108 2.16 -5.28 -4.80
C GLY A 108 3.55 -4.67 -4.66
N SER A 109 3.68 -3.44 -4.12
CA SER A 109 4.99 -2.85 -3.83
C SER A 109 5.85 -3.66 -2.85
N PHE A 110 5.21 -4.46 -1.99
CA PHE A 110 5.87 -5.30 -0.99
C PHE A 110 5.68 -6.80 -1.27
N LEU A 111 4.47 -7.23 -1.65
CA LEU A 111 4.15 -8.65 -1.84
C LEU A 111 4.70 -9.23 -3.14
N VAL A 112 4.79 -8.42 -4.20
CA VAL A 112 5.33 -8.84 -5.50
C VAL A 112 6.26 -7.74 -6.03
N PRO A 113 7.37 -7.49 -5.31
CA PRO A 113 8.27 -6.40 -5.64
C PRO A 113 9.07 -6.74 -6.90
N VAL A 114 9.38 -5.74 -7.72
CA VAL A 114 10.16 -5.92 -8.97
C VAL A 114 11.54 -6.50 -8.68
N LYS A 115 12.13 -6.10 -7.56
CA LYS A 115 13.35 -6.67 -7.00
C LYS A 115 12.97 -7.39 -5.70
N PRO A 116 13.37 -8.66 -5.51
CA PRO A 116 13.15 -9.36 -4.24
C PRO A 116 13.72 -8.55 -3.06
N LEU A 117 12.97 -8.51 -1.97
CA LEU A 117 13.38 -7.83 -0.74
C LEU A 117 14.42 -8.65 0.00
N CYS A 118 15.20 -8.02 0.86
CA CYS A 118 16.05 -8.76 1.78
C CYS A 118 15.22 -9.34 2.94
N TYR A 119 15.73 -10.42 3.53
CA TYR A 119 15.05 -11.16 4.59
C TYR A 119 14.73 -10.29 5.81
N GLU A 120 15.62 -9.34 6.14
CA GLU A 120 15.43 -8.41 7.25
C GLU A 120 14.21 -7.51 7.01
N THR A 121 14.07 -6.95 5.81
CA THR A 121 12.93 -6.12 5.41
C THR A 121 11.62 -6.91 5.45
N GLU A 122 11.62 -8.13 4.93
CA GLU A 122 10.44 -9.01 4.96
C GLU A 122 10.00 -9.32 6.38
N THR A 123 10.95 -9.60 7.27
CA THR A 123 10.69 -9.92 8.67
C THR A 123 10.23 -8.69 9.46
N GLU A 124 10.81 -7.52 9.22
CA GLU A 124 10.51 -6.30 9.97
C GLU A 124 9.12 -5.73 9.63
N PHE A 125 8.73 -5.74 8.36
CA PHE A 125 7.50 -5.08 7.90
C PHE A 125 6.38 -6.05 7.48
N GLY A 126 6.68 -7.34 7.35
CA GLY A 126 5.76 -8.36 6.81
C GLY A 126 4.43 -8.43 7.55
N ASP A 127 4.44 -8.47 8.88
CA ASP A 127 3.23 -8.54 9.70
C ASP A 127 2.31 -7.34 9.46
N GLN A 128 2.90 -6.14 9.40
CA GLN A 128 2.16 -4.89 9.21
C GLN A 128 1.57 -4.79 7.80
N VAL A 129 2.26 -5.32 6.78
CA VAL A 129 1.72 -5.42 5.42
C VAL A 129 0.63 -6.49 5.35
N ASN A 130 0.80 -7.59 6.08
CA ASN A 130 -0.20 -8.66 6.15
C ASN A 130 -1.52 -8.15 6.74
N ASP A 131 -1.49 -7.32 7.78
CA ASP A 131 -2.69 -6.68 8.35
C ASP A 131 -3.48 -5.87 7.30
N ILE A 132 -2.78 -5.11 6.45
CA ILE A 132 -3.40 -4.35 5.36
C ILE A 132 -3.97 -5.31 4.30
N THR A 133 -3.26 -6.40 4.02
CA THR A 133 -3.65 -7.44 3.06
C THR A 133 -4.92 -8.18 3.51
N LEU A 134 -5.00 -8.57 4.79
CA LEU A 134 -6.19 -9.16 5.40
C LEU A 134 -7.38 -8.20 5.36
N ARG A 135 -7.14 -6.91 5.63
CA ARG A 135 -8.19 -5.89 5.49
C ARG A 135 -8.65 -5.74 4.04
N PHE A 136 -7.74 -5.87 3.07
CA PHE A 136 -8.09 -5.89 1.65
C PHE A 136 -8.91 -7.12 1.26
N PHE A 137 -8.60 -8.30 1.80
CA PHE A 137 -9.41 -9.50 1.62
C PHE A 137 -10.86 -9.28 2.06
N HIS A 138 -11.08 -8.74 3.27
CA HIS A 138 -12.42 -8.42 3.75
C HIS A 138 -13.13 -7.36 2.90
N TYR A 139 -12.37 -6.40 2.37
CA TYR A 139 -12.90 -5.41 1.43
C TYR A 139 -13.40 -6.07 0.13
N LEU A 140 -12.67 -7.03 -0.43
CA LEU A 140 -13.08 -7.80 -1.61
C LEU A 140 -14.36 -8.62 -1.35
N LEU A 141 -14.46 -9.27 -0.19
CA LEU A 141 -15.67 -9.99 0.22
C LEU A 141 -16.90 -9.05 0.28
N ARG A 142 -16.71 -7.83 0.79
CA ARG A 142 -17.80 -6.84 0.86
C ARG A 142 -18.21 -6.34 -0.53
N ASN A 143 -17.27 -6.24 -1.48
CA ASN A 143 -17.56 -5.85 -2.85
C ASN A 143 -18.02 -7.02 -3.74
N LYS A 144 -18.19 -8.23 -3.18
CA LYS A 144 -18.54 -9.47 -3.90
C LYS A 144 -17.54 -9.86 -5.00
N SER A 145 -16.29 -9.41 -4.90
CA SER A 145 -15.22 -9.75 -5.83
C SER A 145 -14.57 -11.07 -5.44
N TYR A 146 -15.36 -12.14 -5.39
CA TYR A 146 -14.97 -13.38 -4.77
C TYR A 146 -13.79 -14.08 -5.46
N ASN A 147 -13.70 -14.02 -6.78
CA ASN A 147 -12.56 -14.57 -7.52
C ASN A 147 -11.23 -13.94 -7.10
N LYS A 148 -11.21 -12.61 -6.90
CA LYS A 148 -10.01 -11.91 -6.42
C LYS A 148 -9.70 -12.26 -4.97
N ALA A 149 -10.72 -12.37 -4.13
CA ALA A 149 -10.56 -12.80 -2.74
C ALA A 149 -10.00 -14.24 -2.67
N PHE A 150 -10.46 -15.12 -3.55
CA PHE A 150 -9.99 -16.50 -3.66
C PHE A 150 -8.51 -16.54 -4.07
N SER A 151 -8.11 -15.80 -5.10
CA SER A 151 -6.69 -15.68 -5.49
C SER A 151 -5.83 -15.16 -4.34
N LEU A 152 -6.28 -14.11 -3.64
CA LEU A 152 -5.55 -13.56 -2.50
C LEU A 152 -5.42 -14.56 -1.34
N ALA A 153 -6.45 -15.38 -1.09
CA ALA A 153 -6.40 -16.44 -0.09
C ALA A 153 -5.43 -17.57 -0.48
N ILE A 154 -5.27 -17.86 -1.77
CA ILE A 154 -4.23 -18.79 -2.25
C ILE A 154 -2.83 -18.23 -1.94
N ASP A 155 -2.61 -16.94 -2.24
CA ASP A 155 -1.31 -16.30 -2.03
C ASP A 155 -0.90 -16.27 -0.55
N ILE A 156 -1.87 -16.02 0.35
CA ILE A 156 -1.65 -16.05 1.81
C ILE A 156 -1.59 -17.49 2.34
N ASN A 157 -2.24 -18.43 1.66
CA ASN A 157 -2.34 -19.84 2.03
C ASN A 157 -2.89 -20.08 3.46
N ASP A 158 -3.98 -19.40 3.80
CA ASP A 158 -4.64 -19.50 5.12
C ASP A 158 -6.04 -20.14 4.99
N ALA A 159 -6.25 -21.26 5.68
CA ALA A 159 -7.51 -21.99 5.73
C ALA A 159 -8.67 -21.16 6.29
N ASP A 160 -8.42 -20.29 7.27
CA ASP A 160 -9.47 -19.47 7.88
C ASP A 160 -10.04 -18.44 6.90
N LEU A 161 -9.20 -17.93 5.99
CA LEU A 161 -9.66 -17.04 4.92
C LEU A 161 -10.56 -17.77 3.93
N PHE A 162 -10.22 -19.01 3.56
CA PHE A 162 -11.08 -19.83 2.71
C PHE A 162 -12.42 -20.15 3.38
N LEU A 163 -12.45 -20.43 4.69
CA LEU A 163 -13.69 -20.62 5.44
C LEU A 163 -14.58 -19.37 5.42
N LYS A 164 -14.01 -18.18 5.68
CA LYS A 164 -14.72 -16.91 5.60
C LYS A 164 -15.28 -16.64 4.19
N LEU A 165 -14.53 -17.01 3.15
CA LEU A 165 -14.98 -16.91 1.77
C LEU A 165 -16.13 -17.88 1.47
N HIS A 166 -16.04 -19.14 1.92
CA HIS A 166 -17.11 -20.14 1.80
C HIS A 166 -18.42 -19.64 2.40
N ASP A 167 -18.39 -19.16 3.64
CA ASP A 167 -19.60 -18.73 4.35
C ASP A 167 -20.26 -17.55 3.61
N LYS A 168 -19.43 -16.63 3.11
CA LYS A 168 -19.92 -15.47 2.37
C LYS A 168 -20.48 -15.85 1.00
N ALA A 169 -19.80 -16.70 0.24
CA ALA A 169 -20.24 -17.19 -1.06
C ALA A 169 -21.55 -17.99 -0.95
N LYS A 170 -21.66 -18.86 0.06
CA LYS A 170 -22.86 -19.65 0.35
C LYS A 170 -24.06 -18.76 0.69
N SER A 171 -23.85 -17.71 1.50
CA SER A 171 -24.90 -16.73 1.83
C SER A 171 -25.38 -15.93 0.61
N ASP A 172 -24.50 -15.71 -0.36
CA ASP A 172 -24.81 -14.97 -1.58
C ASP A 172 -25.33 -15.86 -2.72
N GLY A 173 -25.36 -17.18 -2.53
CA GLY A 173 -25.94 -18.16 -3.46
C GLY A 173 -24.94 -18.83 -4.41
N ASP A 174 -23.66 -18.53 -4.31
CA ASP A 174 -22.61 -19.11 -5.16
C ASP A 174 -22.09 -20.42 -4.56
N GLN A 175 -22.78 -21.51 -4.88
CA GLN A 175 -22.48 -22.85 -4.36
C GLN A 175 -21.23 -23.47 -4.99
N GLU A 176 -20.87 -23.05 -6.21
CA GLU A 176 -19.68 -23.59 -6.89
C GLU A 176 -18.42 -23.07 -6.20
N LEU A 177 -18.32 -21.75 -6.03
CA LEU A 177 -17.19 -21.16 -5.35
C LEU A 177 -17.09 -21.59 -3.88
N ALA A 178 -18.23 -21.72 -3.19
CA ALA A 178 -18.25 -22.23 -1.83
C ALA A 178 -17.64 -23.64 -1.72
N LYS A 179 -17.99 -24.55 -2.64
CA LYS A 179 -17.41 -25.90 -2.66
C LYS A 179 -15.91 -25.88 -2.93
N GLU A 180 -15.46 -25.05 -3.86
CA GLU A 180 -14.03 -24.91 -4.17
C GLU A 180 -13.24 -24.37 -2.97
N ALA A 181 -13.76 -23.38 -2.26
CA ALA A 181 -13.15 -22.85 -1.05
C ALA A 181 -13.03 -23.92 0.05
N LEU A 182 -14.08 -24.71 0.28
CA LEU A 182 -14.06 -25.80 1.26
C LEU A 182 -13.04 -26.88 0.90
N LYS A 183 -12.95 -27.24 -0.39
CA LYS A 183 -11.93 -28.19 -0.87
C LYS A 183 -10.51 -27.68 -0.57
N LYS A 184 -10.26 -26.38 -0.75
CA LYS A 184 -8.96 -25.77 -0.41
C LYS A 184 -8.63 -25.82 1.08
N VAL A 185 -9.63 -25.66 1.95
CA VAL A 185 -9.47 -25.84 3.40
C VAL A 185 -9.01 -27.26 3.72
N ASP A 186 -9.67 -28.27 3.14
CA ASP A 186 -9.30 -29.67 3.34
C ASP A 186 -7.90 -29.98 2.83
N ASP A 187 -7.53 -29.43 1.65
CA ASP A 187 -6.20 -29.61 1.07
C ASP A 187 -5.10 -29.02 1.99
N ILE A 188 -5.31 -27.82 2.53
CA ILE A 188 -4.36 -27.16 3.45
C ILE A 188 -4.24 -27.95 4.75
N ASN A 189 -5.38 -28.34 5.35
CA ASN A 189 -5.39 -29.09 6.60
C ASN A 189 -4.70 -30.45 6.48
N ARG A 190 -4.89 -31.17 5.36
CA ARG A 190 -4.20 -32.44 5.09
C ARG A 190 -2.69 -32.28 5.01
N ILE A 191 -2.22 -31.25 4.30
CA ILE A 191 -0.78 -30.96 4.21
C ILE A 191 -0.20 -30.67 5.61
N CYS A 192 -0.94 -29.98 6.47
CA CYS A 192 -0.51 -29.72 7.85
C CYS A 192 -0.48 -30.98 8.72
N THR A 193 -1.47 -31.88 8.60
CA THR A 193 -1.48 -33.14 9.35
C THR A 193 -0.36 -34.09 8.91
N ASP A 194 -0.13 -34.22 7.60
CA ASP A 194 0.90 -35.12 7.07
C ASP A 194 2.33 -34.68 7.45
N ARG A 195 2.55 -33.36 7.59
CA ARG A 195 3.83 -32.82 8.07
C ARG A 195 4.07 -33.07 9.55
N SER A 196 3.02 -33.06 10.38
CA SER A 196 3.16 -33.28 11.83
C SER A 196 3.33 -34.75 12.20
N ASP A 197 2.88 -35.69 11.34
CA ASP A 197 3.12 -37.13 11.51
C ASP A 197 4.51 -37.59 11.01
N SER A 198 5.27 -36.70 10.35
CA SER A 198 6.59 -37.00 9.77
C SER A 198 7.78 -36.44 10.57
N GLU A 199 7.52 -35.73 11.68
CA GLU A 199 8.52 -35.23 12.65
C GLU A 199 8.52 -36.07 13.94
#